data_AF-A0A255D9M7-F1
#
_entry.id   AF-A0A255D9M7-F1
#
_cell.length_a   1.000
_cell.length_b   1.000
_cell.length_c   1.000
_cell.angle_alpha   90.00
_cell.angle_beta   90.00
_cell.angle_gamma   90.00
#
_symmetry.space_group_name_H-M   'P 1'
#
loop_
_entity.id
_entity.type
_entity.pdbx_description
1 polymer ?
#
loop_
_entity_poly.entity_id
_entity_poly.type
_entity_poly.pdbx_seq_one_letter_code
_entity_poly.pdbx_strand_id
1 'polypeptide(L)'
;MDTFGALSPDKLVHGVVATMLYFVVGIVVLVLGFLMIDLLTPGSLRREVFVERRPNAVVIASATYLSITTVIVVAILTSSDSLGQGLLDVAVYGVIGVILQGLTMVILEAAIPGRFQDHVEDASLHPAAFAAATVLLGVGAITAAALT
;
A
#
# COMPACT_ATOMS: atom_id res chain seq x y z
N MET A 1 -25.78 -9.62 37.70
CA MET A 1 -26.93 -8.84 37.24
C MET A 1 -26.63 -7.41 37.64
N ASP A 2 -26.17 -6.47 36.81
CA ASP A 2 -26.10 -6.37 35.34
C ASP A 2 -24.87 -5.55 34.94
N THR A 3 -23.92 -6.16 34.23
CA THR A 3 -22.70 -5.51 33.72
C THR A 3 -22.87 -5.18 32.23
N PHE A 4 -23.98 -4.55 31.87
CA PHE A 4 -24.21 -3.99 30.54
C PHE A 4 -23.93 -2.49 30.58
N GLY A 5 -22.87 -2.04 29.91
CA GLY A 5 -22.87 -0.71 29.28
C GLY A 5 -22.45 0.49 30.13
N ALA A 6 -21.42 0.40 30.97
CA ALA A 6 -20.75 1.62 31.44
C ALA A 6 -19.90 2.20 30.29
N LEU A 7 -20.50 3.05 29.45
CA LEU A 7 -19.77 3.89 28.50
C LEU A 7 -18.71 4.67 29.29
N SER A 8 -17.43 4.38 29.05
CA SER A 8 -16.32 5.11 29.66
C SER A 8 -15.89 6.19 28.65
N PRO A 9 -16.24 7.48 28.85
CA PRO A 9 -15.94 8.54 27.89
C PRO A 9 -14.44 8.59 27.57
N ASP A 10 -13.58 8.32 28.55
CA ASP A 10 -12.13 8.31 28.39
C ASP A 10 -11.64 7.23 27.41
N LYS A 11 -12.26 6.03 27.42
CA LYS A 11 -11.92 4.96 26.48
C LYS A 11 -12.36 5.31 25.06
N LEU A 12 -13.51 5.96 24.91
CA LEU A 12 -14.00 6.42 23.62
C LEU A 12 -13.10 7.53 23.05
N VAL A 13 -12.77 8.54 23.85
CA VAL A 13 -11.86 9.62 23.44
C VAL A 13 -10.50 9.06 23.07
N HIS A 14 -9.95 8.16 23.89
CA HIS A 14 -8.66 7.55 23.58
C HIS A 14 -8.69 6.73 22.28
N GLY A 15 -9.74 5.93 22.07
CA GLY A 15 -9.94 5.18 20.84
C GLY A 15 -10.04 6.09 19.61
N VAL A 16 -10.82 7.16 19.68
CA VAL A 16 -10.94 8.15 18.59
C VAL A 16 -9.58 8.80 18.27
N VAL A 17 -8.85 9.24 19.29
CA VAL A 17 -7.51 9.84 19.11
C VAL A 17 -6.55 8.83 18.47
N ALA A 18 -6.53 7.59 18.95
CA ALA A 18 -5.69 6.54 18.39
C ALA A 18 -6.05 6.27 16.91
N THR A 19 -7.33 6.11 16.59
CA THR A 19 -7.79 5.92 15.21
C THR A 19 -7.36 7.06 14.29
N MET A 20 -7.50 8.32 14.73
CA MET A 20 -7.09 9.48 13.96
C MET A 20 -5.57 9.49 13.71
N LEU A 21 -4.76 9.15 14.71
CA LEU A 21 -3.30 9.12 14.58
C LEU A 21 -2.84 7.99 13.65
N TYR A 22 -3.38 6.78 13.81
CA TYR A 22 -3.10 5.66 12.91
C TYR A 22 -3.55 5.96 11.47
N PHE A 23 -4.69 6.62 11.30
CA PHE A 23 -5.15 7.09 9.99
C PHE A 23 -4.13 8.05 9.36
N VAL A 24 -3.67 9.07 10.09
CA VAL A 24 -2.68 10.03 9.57
C VAL A 24 -1.38 9.33 9.19
N VAL A 25 -0.84 8.47 10.05
CA VAL A 25 0.39 7.73 9.76
C VAL A 25 0.20 6.80 8.55
N GLY A 26 -0.89 6.04 8.50
CA GLY A 26 -1.21 5.17 7.38
C GLY A 26 -1.33 5.92 6.06
N ILE A 27 -1.98 7.08 6.05
CA ILE A 27 -2.06 7.95 4.86
C ILE A 27 -0.69 8.45 4.44
N VAL A 28 0.17 8.86 5.37
CA VAL A 28 1.54 9.29 5.06
C VAL A 28 2.31 8.16 4.38
N VAL A 29 2.25 6.94 4.91
CA VAL A 29 2.90 5.77 4.30
C VAL A 29 2.32 5.47 2.92
N LEU A 30 1.00 5.53 2.76
CA LEU A 30 0.35 5.31 1.47
C LEU A 30 0.78 6.35 0.42
N VAL A 31 0.91 7.62 0.83
CA VAL A 31 1.44 8.69 -0.02
C VAL A 31 2.90 8.43 -0.40
N LEU A 32 3.73 7.94 0.52
CA LEU A 32 5.10 7.54 0.18
C LEU A 32 5.11 6.40 -0.84
N GLY A 33 4.23 5.41 -0.67
CA GLY A 33 4.00 4.34 -1.64
C GLY A 33 3.64 4.86 -3.03
N PHE A 34 2.73 5.81 -3.07
CA PHE A 34 2.33 6.50 -4.29
C PHE A 34 3.48 7.25 -4.97
N LEU A 35 4.27 8.02 -4.21
CA LEU A 35 5.42 8.75 -4.73
C LEU A 35 6.52 7.81 -5.24
N MET A 36 6.73 6.69 -4.53
CA MET A 36 7.67 5.64 -4.94
C MET A 36 7.29 5.08 -6.32
N ILE A 37 6.02 4.74 -6.53
CA ILE A 37 5.52 4.21 -7.81
C ILE A 37 5.68 5.23 -8.95
N ASP A 38 5.36 6.49 -8.67
CA ASP A 38 5.47 7.60 -9.65
C ASP A 38 6.93 7.88 -10.02
N LEU A 39 7.88 7.63 -9.11
CA LEU A 39 9.31 7.75 -9.36
C LEU A 39 9.86 6.58 -10.18
N LEU A 40 9.40 5.35 -9.91
CA LEU A 40 9.87 4.15 -10.59
C LEU A 40 9.23 3.98 -11.98
N THR A 41 8.08 4.59 -12.24
CA THR A 41 7.39 4.45 -13.53
C THR A 41 7.73 5.63 -14.45
N PRO A 42 8.36 5.39 -15.61
CA PRO A 42 8.67 6.44 -16.57
C PRO A 42 7.39 6.98 -17.24
N GLY A 43 7.24 8.30 -17.25
CA GLY A 43 5.98 8.97 -17.58
C GLY A 43 5.08 8.99 -16.34
N SER A 44 4.79 10.19 -15.81
CA SER A 44 4.09 10.33 -14.51
C SER A 44 2.86 9.43 -14.45
N LEU A 45 2.87 8.40 -13.60
CA LEU A 45 1.82 7.39 -13.51
C LEU A 45 0.47 8.04 -13.17
N ARG A 46 0.52 9.17 -12.45
CA ARG A 46 -0.61 10.07 -12.27
C ARG A 46 -1.27 10.53 -13.56
N ARG A 47 -0.48 10.99 -14.52
CA ARG A 47 -0.98 11.43 -15.82
C ARG A 47 -1.55 10.24 -16.58
N GLU A 48 -0.86 9.11 -16.57
CA GLU A 48 -1.33 7.90 -17.27
C GLU A 48 -2.64 7.35 -16.71
N VAL A 49 -2.82 7.36 -15.38
CA VAL A 49 -4.04 6.88 -14.70
C VAL A 49 -5.18 7.89 -14.79
N PHE A 50 -4.92 9.16 -14.44
CA PHE A 50 -5.99 10.15 -14.26
C PHE A 50 -6.26 11.00 -15.50
N VAL A 51 -5.27 11.19 -16.38
CA VAL A 51 -5.39 12.01 -17.58
C VAL A 51 -5.57 11.13 -18.82
N GLU A 52 -4.67 10.18 -19.05
CA GLU A 52 -4.65 9.34 -20.26
C GLU A 52 -5.50 8.07 -20.11
N ARG A 53 -5.94 7.77 -18.88
CA ARG A 53 -6.86 6.68 -18.51
C ARG A 53 -6.41 5.31 -19.05
N ARG A 54 -5.11 5.06 -19.04
CA ARG A 54 -4.56 3.82 -19.58
C ARG A 54 -4.84 2.65 -18.63
N PRO A 55 -5.55 1.60 -19.09
CA PRO A 55 -6.11 0.63 -18.18
C PRO A 55 -5.05 -0.29 -17.56
N ASN A 56 -3.93 -0.55 -18.26
CA ASN A 56 -2.79 -1.30 -17.71
C ASN A 56 -2.18 -0.56 -16.50
N ALA A 57 -1.98 0.76 -16.61
CA ALA A 57 -1.46 1.59 -15.54
C ALA A 57 -2.41 1.61 -14.32
N VAL A 58 -3.73 1.66 -14.56
CA VAL A 58 -4.75 1.60 -13.50
C VAL A 58 -4.70 0.28 -12.74
N VAL A 59 -4.59 -0.85 -13.43
CA VAL A 59 -4.53 -2.18 -12.80
C VAL A 59 -3.29 -2.30 -11.91
N ILE A 60 -2.12 -1.91 -12.41
CA ILE A 60 -0.87 -1.96 -11.65
C ILE A 60 -0.91 -1.01 -10.46
N ALA A 61 -1.34 0.24 -10.65
CA ALA A 61 -1.45 1.21 -9.56
C ALA A 61 -2.41 0.73 -8.46
N SER A 62 -3.59 0.21 -8.86
CA SER A 62 -4.58 -0.31 -7.92
C SER A 62 -4.05 -1.50 -7.12
N ALA A 63 -3.38 -2.44 -7.78
CA ALA A 63 -2.76 -3.59 -7.12
C ALA A 63 -1.68 -3.16 -6.12
N THR A 64 -0.86 -2.18 -6.49
CA THR A 64 0.19 -1.68 -5.60
C THR A 64 -0.39 -0.94 -4.40
N TYR A 65 -1.42 -0.10 -4.56
CA TYR A 65 -2.08 0.55 -3.43
C TYR A 65 -2.75 -0.46 -2.50
N LEU A 66 -3.38 -1.49 -3.05
CA LEU A 66 -3.98 -2.56 -2.25
C LEU A 66 -2.93 -3.36 -1.48
N SER A 67 -1.79 -3.66 -2.12
CA SER A 67 -0.64 -4.29 -1.48
C SER A 67 -0.16 -3.48 -0.27
N ILE A 68 0.19 -2.21 -0.48
CA ILE A 68 0.73 -1.33 0.57
C ILE A 68 -0.30 -1.12 1.69
N THR A 69 -1.57 -0.96 1.35
CA THR A 69 -2.65 -0.84 2.33
C THR A 69 -2.75 -2.09 3.20
N THR A 70 -2.60 -3.28 2.61
CA THR A 70 -2.63 -4.54 3.36
C THR A 70 -1.48 -4.60 4.36
N VAL A 71 -0.27 -4.19 3.96
CA VAL A 71 0.89 -4.12 4.86
C VAL A 71 0.62 -3.14 6.02
N ILE A 72 0.09 -1.95 5.74
CA ILE A 72 -0.26 -0.96 6.77
C ILE A 72 -1.32 -1.53 7.73
N VAL A 73 -2.36 -2.18 7.23
CA VAL A 73 -3.41 -2.79 8.06
C VAL A 73 -2.81 -3.83 8.99
N VAL A 74 -1.97 -4.74 8.49
CA VAL A 74 -1.34 -5.75 9.35
C VAL A 74 -0.38 -5.10 10.35
N ALA A 75 0.40 -4.11 9.94
CA ALA A 75 1.26 -3.36 10.87
C ALA A 75 0.46 -2.71 12.01
N ILE A 76 -0.73 -2.18 11.73
CA ILE A 76 -1.62 -1.63 12.78
C ILE A 76 -2.12 -2.76 13.70
N LEU A 77 -2.53 -3.89 13.12
CA LEU A 77 -3.06 -5.03 13.88
C LEU A 77 -2.01 -5.71 14.76
N THR A 78 -0.73 -5.68 14.37
CA THR A 78 0.40 -6.29 15.11
C THR A 78 1.19 -5.25 15.92
N SER A 79 0.79 -3.99 15.88
CA SER A 79 1.47 -2.91 16.58
C SER A 79 1.38 -3.03 18.10
N SER A 80 2.36 -2.43 18.78
CA SER A 80 2.45 -2.41 20.24
C SER A 80 1.22 -1.81 20.94
N ASP A 81 0.88 -2.33 22.12
CA ASP A 81 -0.23 -1.84 22.96
C ASP A 81 -0.11 -0.36 23.35
N SER A 82 1.11 0.16 23.42
CA SER A 82 1.35 1.58 23.67
C SER A 82 1.23 2.40 22.37
N LEU A 83 0.34 3.38 22.35
CA LEU A 83 0.04 4.21 21.17
C LEU A 83 1.28 4.81 20.50
N GLY A 84 2.22 5.37 21.27
CA GLY A 84 3.42 5.99 20.70
C GLY A 84 4.32 5.01 19.96
N GLN A 85 4.55 3.84 20.57
CA GLN A 85 5.33 2.77 19.94
C GLN A 85 4.58 2.17 18.75
N GLY A 86 3.27 1.93 18.88
CA GLY A 86 2.49 1.35 17.80
C GLY A 86 2.43 2.25 16.56
N LEU A 87 2.37 3.57 16.73
CA LEU A 87 2.49 4.52 15.61
C LEU A 87 3.87 4.46 14.94
N LEU A 88 4.94 4.28 15.71
CA LEU A 88 6.29 4.10 15.19
C LEU A 88 6.43 2.78 14.44
N ASP A 89 5.88 1.68 14.99
CA ASP A 89 5.85 0.36 14.36
C ASP A 89 5.18 0.45 12.98
N VAL A 90 3.99 1.05 12.91
CA VAL A 90 3.25 1.24 11.65
C VAL A 90 4.03 2.10 10.65
N ALA A 91 4.67 3.17 11.12
CA ALA A 91 5.48 4.02 10.25
C ALA A 91 6.68 3.27 9.66
N VAL A 92 7.44 2.57 10.50
CA VAL A 92 8.66 1.85 10.09
C VAL A 92 8.31 0.68 9.18
N TYR A 93 7.40 -0.19 9.61
CA TYR A 93 7.02 -1.38 8.86
C TYR A 93 6.25 -1.03 7.58
N GLY A 94 5.42 0.01 7.62
CA GLY A 94 4.79 0.56 6.44
C GLY A 94 5.81 1.05 5.40
N VAL A 95 6.84 1.80 5.82
CA VAL A 95 7.90 2.27 4.92
C VAL A 95 8.73 1.09 4.38
N ILE A 96 9.05 0.10 5.20
CA ILE A 96 9.71 -1.13 4.73
C ILE A 96 8.86 -1.81 3.65
N GLY A 97 7.55 -1.92 3.86
CA GLY A 97 6.61 -2.44 2.86
C GLY A 97 6.66 -1.68 1.54
N VAL A 98 6.69 -0.35 1.59
CA VAL A 98 6.85 0.50 0.40
C VAL A 98 8.18 0.20 -0.32
N ILE A 99 9.28 0.07 0.42
CA ILE A 99 10.61 -0.20 -0.17
C ILE A 99 10.63 -1.57 -0.87
N LEU A 100 10.12 -2.62 -0.20
CA LEU A 100 10.05 -3.97 -0.76
C LEU A 100 9.14 -4.03 -1.99
N GLN A 101 8.05 -3.26 -1.96
CA GLN A 101 7.15 -3.13 -3.10
C GLN A 101 7.85 -2.47 -4.30
N GLY A 102 8.61 -1.40 -4.07
CA GLY A 102 9.39 -0.73 -5.11
C GLY A 102 10.47 -1.64 -5.69
N LEU A 103 11.18 -2.38 -4.84
CA LEU A 103 12.16 -3.38 -5.28
C LEU A 103 11.53 -4.45 -6.18
N THR A 104 10.31 -4.88 -5.84
CA THR A 104 9.55 -5.84 -6.66
C THR A 104 9.23 -5.29 -8.04
N MET A 105 8.87 -4.01 -8.15
CA MET A 105 8.64 -3.38 -9.46
C MET A 105 9.92 -3.39 -10.29
N VAL A 106 11.07 -3.03 -9.70
CA VAL A 106 12.37 -3.06 -10.39
C VAL A 106 12.73 -4.48 -10.85
N ILE A 107 12.48 -5.49 -10.02
CA ILE A 107 12.70 -6.90 -10.38
C ILE A 107 11.78 -7.32 -11.52
N LEU A 108 10.50 -6.96 -11.50
CA LEU A 108 9.55 -7.26 -12.56
C LEU A 108 9.94 -6.60 -13.88
N GLU A 109 10.37 -5.34 -13.84
CA GLU A 109 10.88 -4.63 -15.01
C GLU A 109 12.13 -5.31 -15.60
N ALA A 110 13.06 -5.74 -14.75
CA ALA A 110 14.27 -6.45 -15.19
C ALA A 110 13.96 -7.87 -15.71
N ALA A 111 12.99 -8.56 -15.12
CA ALA A 111 12.65 -9.95 -15.42
C ALA A 111 11.76 -10.11 -16.65
N ILE A 112 11.03 -9.06 -17.07
CA ILE A 112 10.14 -9.07 -18.24
C ILE A 112 10.86 -8.33 -19.38
N PRO A 113 11.59 -9.04 -20.26
CA PRO A 113 12.36 -8.42 -21.32
C PRO A 113 11.43 -8.19 -22.51
N GLY A 114 11.13 -6.92 -22.77
CA GLY A 114 10.26 -6.53 -23.87
C GLY A 114 9.50 -5.28 -23.49
N ARG A 115 10.15 -4.12 -23.68
CA ARG A 115 9.58 -2.77 -23.74
C ARG A 115 8.17 -2.69 -23.11
N PHE A 116 8.10 -2.60 -21.79
CA PHE A 116 6.91 -2.07 -21.09
C PHE A 116 6.46 -0.73 -21.71
N GLN A 117 7.39 0.00 -22.34
CA GLN A 117 7.14 1.20 -23.14
C GLN A 117 6.10 1.02 -24.27
N ASP A 118 6.05 -0.10 -24.98
CA ASP A 118 5.09 -0.26 -26.10
C ASP A 118 3.74 -0.88 -25.64
N HIS A 119 3.65 -1.39 -24.40
CA HIS A 119 2.44 -2.06 -23.86
C HIS A 119 1.73 -1.25 -22.75
N VAL A 120 2.42 -0.29 -22.14
CA VAL A 120 1.80 0.71 -21.26
C VAL A 120 1.16 1.84 -22.08
N GLU A 121 1.60 2.03 -23.33
CA GLU A 121 1.01 2.95 -24.33
C GLU A 121 -0.17 2.36 -25.11
N ASP A 122 -0.38 1.05 -25.01
CA ASP A 122 -1.45 0.38 -25.74
C ASP A 122 -2.82 0.68 -25.11
N ALA A 123 -3.77 1.11 -25.94
CA ALA A 123 -5.14 1.46 -25.51
C ALA A 123 -5.95 0.23 -25.06
N SER A 124 -5.41 -0.98 -25.22
CA SER A 124 -6.03 -2.24 -24.87
C SER A 124 -5.45 -2.85 -23.58
N LEU A 125 -6.32 -3.46 -22.76
CA LEU A 125 -5.92 -4.18 -21.55
C LEU A 125 -5.09 -5.41 -21.93
N HIS A 126 -3.81 -5.39 -21.58
CA HIS A 126 -2.94 -6.52 -21.86
C HIS A 126 -2.99 -7.52 -20.68
N PRO A 127 -3.18 -8.83 -20.91
CA PRO A 127 -3.22 -9.83 -19.84
C PRO A 127 -2.00 -9.83 -18.91
N ALA A 128 -0.85 -9.37 -19.42
CA ALA A 128 0.38 -9.21 -18.66
C ALA A 128 0.24 -8.25 -17.45
N ALA A 129 -0.63 -7.24 -17.53
CA ALA A 129 -0.88 -6.33 -16.43
C ALA A 129 -1.49 -7.05 -15.21
N PHE A 130 -2.38 -8.02 -15.44
CA PHE A 130 -2.96 -8.83 -14.37
C PHE A 130 -1.93 -9.78 -13.74
N ALA A 131 -1.01 -10.33 -14.53
CA ALA A 131 0.08 -11.15 -14.01
C ALA A 131 1.00 -10.33 -13.09
N ALA A 132 1.42 -9.14 -13.52
CA ALA A 132 2.23 -8.25 -12.70
C ALA A 132 1.48 -7.76 -11.45
N ALA A 133 0.20 -7.39 -11.57
CA ALA A 133 -0.65 -7.06 -10.43
C ALA A 133 -0.73 -8.20 -9.40
N THR A 134 -0.85 -9.45 -9.86
CA THR A 134 -0.89 -10.63 -8.98
C THR A 134 0.42 -10.80 -8.22
N VAL A 135 1.57 -10.62 -8.87
CA VAL A 135 2.88 -10.66 -8.21
C VAL A 135 2.99 -9.56 -7.16
N LEU A 136 2.59 -8.34 -7.50
CA LEU A 136 2.62 -7.18 -6.59
C LEU A 136 1.76 -7.39 -5.34
N LEU A 137 0.56 -7.98 -5.51
CA LEU A 137 -0.31 -8.37 -4.39
C LEU A 137 0.31 -9.49 -3.56
N GLY A 138 0.92 -10.48 -4.21
CA GLY A 138 1.61 -11.59 -3.54
C GLY A 138 2.74 -11.10 -2.62
N VAL A 139 3.57 -10.17 -3.11
CA VAL A 139 4.63 -9.56 -2.29
C VAL A 139 4.07 -8.77 -1.12
N GLY A 140 2.99 -8.02 -1.34
CA GLY A 140 2.26 -7.33 -0.26
C GLY A 140 1.80 -8.29 0.82
N ALA A 141 1.17 -9.39 0.42
CA ALA A 141 0.67 -10.41 1.34
C ALA A 141 1.81 -11.08 2.12
N ILE A 142 2.93 -11.41 1.46
CA ILE A 142 4.12 -11.99 2.10
C ILE A 142 4.70 -11.00 3.12
N THR A 143 4.84 -9.74 2.72
CA THR A 143 5.37 -8.68 3.58
C THR A 143 4.47 -8.45 4.79
N ALA A 144 3.16 -8.38 4.57
CA ALA A 144 2.18 -8.25 5.63
C ALA A 144 2.24 -9.43 6.60
N ALA A 145 2.30 -10.66 6.10
CA ALA A 145 2.42 -11.87 6.91
C ALA A 145 3.74 -11.93 7.71
N ALA A 146 4.81 -11.27 7.26
CA ALA A 146 6.08 -11.22 7.96
C ALA A 146 6.10 -10.25 9.17
N LEU A 147 5.06 -9.43 9.34
CA LEU A 147 4.93 -8.44 10.42
C LEU A 147 4.27 -8.98 11.69
N THR A 148 3.90 -10.27 11.69
CA THR A 148 3.29 -10.98 12.83
C THR A 148 4.35 -11.64 13.69
#